data_AF-A0A530BI14-F1
#
_entry.id   AF-A0A530BI14-F1
#
_cell.length_a   1.000
_cell.length_b   1.000
_cell.length_c   1.000
_cell.angle_alpha   90.00
_cell.angle_beta   90.00
_cell.angle_gamma   90.00
#
_symmetry.space_group_name_H-M   'P 1'
#
loop_
_entity.id
_entity.type
_entity.pdbx_description
1 polymer ?
#
loop_
_entity_poly.entity_id
_entity_poly.type
_entity_poly.pdbx_seq_one_letter_code
_entity_poly.pdbx_strand_id
1 'polypeptide(L)'
;MSLRLATFNVENLMNRFDFSGYRNQLNEDRTLALFDIQSEAEYRILEQARAIAQSDDTRQLTALAIAATRADIICMQEVDNIEALKAFEYGYLFKMIGQGYRQKYTTAGNDSRGIDVAVMMRNETMQGQPIEFVRMTSHAYVTFERFGLFT
;
A
#
# COMPACT_ATOMS: atom_id res chain seq x y z
N MET A 1 -9.88 28.77 -2.60
CA MET A 1 -8.88 27.78 -3.04
C MET A 1 -8.86 26.66 -2.02
N SER A 2 -9.07 25.41 -2.43
CA SER A 2 -9.11 24.27 -1.51
C SER A 2 -8.15 23.18 -1.95
N LEU A 3 -7.31 22.73 -1.02
CA LEU A 3 -6.44 21.55 -1.19
C LEU A 3 -7.07 20.37 -0.46
N ARG A 4 -7.15 19.21 -1.11
CA ARG A 4 -7.60 17.96 -0.49
C ARG A 4 -6.41 17.07 -0.18
N LEU A 5 -6.14 16.89 1.11
CA LEU A 5 -5.12 15.98 1.61
C LEU A 5 -5.80 14.72 2.16
N ALA A 6 -5.27 13.56 1.82
CA ALA A 6 -5.65 12.29 2.44
C ALA A 6 -4.42 11.60 3.01
N THR A 7 -4.66 10.70 3.95
CA THR A 7 -3.66 9.74 4.39
C THR A 7 -4.20 8.33 4.30
N PHE A 8 -3.34 7.37 3.97
CA PHE A 8 -3.75 5.99 3.78
C PHE A 8 -2.61 5.03 4.13
N ASN A 9 -2.88 4.07 5.01
CA ASN A 9 -1.95 2.98 5.26
C ASN A 9 -2.13 1.93 4.16
N VAL A 10 -1.08 1.69 3.37
CA VAL A 10 -1.15 0.82 2.19
C VAL A 10 -0.75 -0.63 2.47
N GLU A 11 -0.47 -0.96 3.74
CA GLU A 11 0.02 -2.25 4.24
C GLU A 11 -0.11 -3.41 3.23
N ASN A 12 1.03 -4.02 2.89
CA ASN A 12 1.11 -5.18 2.00
C ASN A 12 0.62 -4.94 0.56
N LEU A 13 1.00 -3.82 -0.07
CA LEU A 13 0.84 -3.68 -1.53
C LEU A 13 1.50 -4.84 -2.28
N MET A 14 2.60 -5.38 -1.75
CA MET A 14 3.22 -6.63 -2.19
C MET A 14 3.05 -7.72 -1.12
N ASN A 15 2.04 -8.58 -1.26
CA ASN A 15 1.97 -9.79 -0.44
C ASN A 15 3.15 -10.72 -0.75
N ARG A 16 3.94 -11.06 0.26
CA ARG A 16 4.86 -12.21 0.20
C ARG A 16 4.03 -13.49 0.33
N PHE A 17 4.33 -14.49 -0.50
CA PHE A 17 3.67 -15.79 -0.37
C PHE A 17 4.03 -16.43 0.98
N ASP A 18 3.02 -16.69 1.81
CA ASP A 18 3.15 -17.50 3.02
C ASP A 18 2.57 -18.90 2.76
N PHE A 19 3.39 -19.92 3.01
CA PHE A 19 3.07 -21.34 2.79
C PHE A 19 2.91 -22.11 4.10
N SER A 20 2.90 -21.42 5.24
CA SER A 20 2.88 -22.05 6.58
C SER A 20 1.60 -22.84 6.89
N GLY A 21 0.50 -22.60 6.16
CA GLY A 21 -0.81 -23.24 6.36
C GLY A 21 -0.84 -24.76 6.10
N TYR A 22 0.04 -25.29 5.25
CA TYR A 22 -0.03 -26.72 4.86
C TYR A 22 0.16 -27.70 6.02
N ARG A 23 0.96 -27.34 7.03
CA ARG A 23 1.26 -28.22 8.18
C ARG A 23 0.44 -27.90 9.43
N ASN A 24 -0.38 -26.86 9.40
CA ASN A 24 -1.05 -26.35 10.58
C ASN A 24 -2.49 -25.94 10.25
N GLN A 25 -3.46 -26.82 10.53
CA GLN A 25 -4.90 -26.60 10.29
C GLN A 25 -5.45 -25.34 10.98
N LEU A 26 -4.80 -24.84 12.03
CA LEU A 26 -5.16 -23.57 12.67
C LEU A 26 -4.86 -22.34 11.80
N ASN A 27 -3.94 -22.47 10.85
CA ASN A 27 -3.55 -21.45 9.87
C ASN A 27 -4.12 -21.76 8.48
N GLU A 28 -4.90 -22.83 8.33
CA GLU A 28 -5.54 -23.20 7.07
C GLU A 28 -6.70 -22.24 6.80
N ASP A 29 -6.69 -21.65 5.61
CA ASP A 29 -7.71 -20.69 5.25
C ASP A 29 -9.07 -21.38 5.00
N ARG A 30 -10.14 -20.72 5.46
CA ARG A 30 -11.52 -21.22 5.35
C ARG A 30 -11.94 -21.50 3.91
N THR A 31 -11.38 -20.81 2.92
CA THR A 31 -11.71 -21.08 1.52
C THR A 31 -11.10 -22.38 1.00
N LEU A 32 -9.92 -22.77 1.50
CA LEU A 32 -9.23 -23.99 1.07
C LEU A 32 -9.80 -25.23 1.76
N ALA A 33 -10.28 -25.09 2.99
CA ALA A 33 -10.99 -26.15 3.72
C ALA A 33 -12.29 -26.64 3.05
N LEU A 34 -12.78 -25.93 2.03
CA LEU A 34 -13.98 -26.30 1.25
C LEU A 34 -13.64 -27.14 0.01
N PHE A 35 -12.37 -27.33 -0.32
CA PHE A 35 -11.92 -28.14 -1.46
C PHE A 35 -11.32 -29.47 -0.97
N ASP A 36 -11.55 -30.53 -1.74
CA ASP A 36 -10.94 -31.83 -1.48
C ASP A 36 -9.52 -31.86 -2.08
N ILE A 37 -8.53 -31.47 -1.27
CA ILE A 37 -7.14 -31.32 -1.71
C ILE A 37 -6.36 -32.62 -1.46
N GLN A 38 -5.89 -33.25 -2.53
CA GLN A 38 -5.35 -34.62 -2.47
C GLN A 38 -3.82 -34.66 -2.34
N SER A 39 -3.12 -33.53 -2.48
CA SER A 39 -1.65 -33.48 -2.38
C SER A 39 -1.08 -32.12 -1.95
N GLU A 40 0.14 -32.14 -1.39
CA GLU A 40 0.89 -30.91 -1.04
C GLU A 40 1.14 -29.99 -2.24
N ALA A 41 1.43 -30.58 -3.40
CA ALA A 41 1.71 -29.83 -4.61
C ALA A 41 0.46 -29.06 -5.09
N GLU A 42 -0.70 -29.71 -5.03
CA GLU A 42 -1.99 -29.09 -5.33
C GLU A 42 -2.36 -28.01 -4.32
N TYR A 43 -2.16 -28.27 -3.02
CA TYR A 43 -2.36 -27.28 -1.96
C TYR A 43 -1.54 -26.01 -2.22
N ARG A 44 -0.25 -26.15 -2.55
CA ARG A 44 0.64 -25.01 -2.82
C ARG A 44 0.19 -24.17 -4.01
N ILE A 45 -0.30 -24.81 -5.09
CA ILE A 45 -0.80 -24.09 -6.27
C ILE A 45 -2.08 -23.33 -5.94
N LEU A 46 -3.02 -23.97 -5.24
CA LEU A 46 -4.28 -23.34 -4.83
C LEU A 46 -4.05 -22.18 -3.83
N GLU A 47 -3.13 -22.36 -2.87
CA GLU A 47 -2.69 -21.27 -1.99
C GLU A 47 -2.09 -20.09 -2.77
N GLN A 48 -1.22 -20.35 -3.75
CA GLN A 48 -0.65 -19.27 -4.58
C GLN A 48 -1.74 -18.53 -5.34
N ALA A 49 -2.64 -19.27 -6.00
CA ALA A 49 -3.74 -18.67 -6.76
C ALA A 49 -4.65 -17.83 -5.86
N ARG A 50 -5.00 -18.35 -4.67
CA ARG A 50 -5.78 -17.65 -3.64
C ARG A 50 -5.07 -16.38 -3.16
N ALA A 51 -3.81 -16.49 -2.76
CA ALA A 51 -3.02 -15.36 -2.28
C ALA A 51 -2.91 -14.26 -3.33
N ILE A 52 -2.77 -14.62 -4.61
CA ILE A 52 -2.78 -13.66 -5.72
C ILE A 52 -4.15 -12.99 -5.84
N ALA A 53 -5.24 -13.78 -5.86
CA ALA A 53 -6.60 -13.26 -6.03
C ALA A 53 -7.01 -12.33 -4.88
N GLN A 54 -6.82 -12.76 -3.63
CA GLN A 54 -7.13 -11.97 -2.44
C GLN A 54 -6.31 -10.68 -2.38
N SER A 55 -5.06 -10.74 -2.83
CA SER A 55 -4.20 -9.56 -2.94
C SER A 55 -4.71 -8.58 -4.02
N ASP A 56 -5.25 -9.07 -5.13
CA ASP A 56 -5.87 -8.23 -6.15
C ASP A 56 -7.12 -7.51 -5.64
N ASP A 57 -8.06 -8.23 -5.01
CA ASP A 57 -9.28 -7.66 -4.43
C ASP A 57 -8.96 -6.58 -3.39
N THR A 58 -8.00 -6.86 -2.51
CA THR A 58 -7.55 -5.90 -1.48
C THR A 58 -6.98 -4.62 -2.13
N ARG A 59 -6.17 -4.75 -3.18
CA ARG A 59 -5.65 -3.60 -3.92
C ARG A 59 -6.77 -2.81 -4.61
N GLN A 60 -7.75 -3.47 -5.20
CA GLN A 60 -8.90 -2.79 -5.80
C GLN A 60 -9.70 -1.99 -4.75
N LEU A 61 -9.95 -2.57 -3.58
CA LEU A 61 -10.62 -1.88 -2.47
C LEU A 61 -9.82 -0.67 -1.97
N THR A 62 -8.51 -0.82 -1.81
CA THR A 62 -7.61 0.29 -1.46
C THR A 62 -7.66 1.40 -2.52
N ALA A 63 -7.66 1.05 -3.80
CA ALA A 63 -7.77 2.02 -4.89
C ALA A 63 -9.14 2.74 -4.89
N LEU A 64 -10.23 2.02 -4.61
CA LEU A 64 -11.57 2.61 -4.46
C LEU A 64 -11.63 3.59 -3.29
N ALA A 65 -11.09 3.20 -2.14
CA ALA A 65 -11.04 4.06 -0.95
C ALA A 65 -10.25 5.34 -1.25
N ILE A 66 -9.07 5.22 -1.84
CA ILE A 66 -8.24 6.35 -2.26
C ILE A 66 -8.99 7.23 -3.28
N ALA A 67 -9.63 6.64 -4.29
CA ALA A 67 -10.38 7.38 -5.31
C ALA A 67 -11.54 8.18 -4.70
N ALA A 68 -12.25 7.61 -3.73
CA ALA A 68 -13.36 8.26 -3.05
C ALA A 68 -12.95 9.53 -2.28
N THR A 69 -11.71 9.58 -1.77
CA THR A 69 -11.18 10.79 -1.10
C THR A 69 -11.09 12.00 -2.02
N ARG A 70 -10.96 11.78 -3.34
CA ARG A 70 -10.64 12.78 -4.36
C ARG A 70 -9.48 13.70 -3.92
N ALA A 71 -8.48 13.12 -3.25
CA ALA A 71 -7.34 13.87 -2.78
C ALA A 71 -6.53 14.44 -3.96
N ASP A 72 -5.96 15.61 -3.73
CA ASP A 72 -4.94 16.20 -4.58
C ASP A 72 -3.57 15.64 -4.19
N ILE A 73 -3.37 15.38 -2.89
CA ILE A 73 -2.15 14.82 -2.28
C ILE A 73 -2.54 13.67 -1.34
N ILE A 74 -1.83 12.56 -1.41
CA ILE A 74 -1.98 11.41 -0.50
C ILE A 74 -0.66 11.15 0.20
N CYS A 75 -0.69 11.15 1.54
CA CYS A 75 0.41 10.68 2.38
C CYS A 75 0.19 9.22 2.77
N MET A 76 1.15 8.35 2.45
CA MET A 76 1.02 6.91 2.60
C MET A 76 1.99 6.37 3.64
N GLN A 77 1.49 5.46 4.46
CA GLN A 77 2.29 4.66 5.40
C GLN A 77 2.40 3.23 4.90
N GLU A 78 3.43 2.54 5.39
CA GLU A 78 3.71 1.15 5.09
C GLU A 78 3.96 0.83 3.63
N VAL A 79 4.73 1.71 2.99
CA VAL A 79 5.11 1.55 1.59
C VAL A 79 6.32 0.63 1.52
N ASP A 80 6.12 -0.57 0.97
CA ASP A 80 7.19 -1.57 0.79
C ASP A 80 8.37 -1.04 -0.02
N ASN A 81 8.08 -0.38 -1.15
CA ASN A 81 9.05 0.26 -2.03
C ASN A 81 8.34 1.11 -3.09
N ILE A 82 9.10 2.00 -3.74
CA ILE A 82 8.58 2.91 -4.76
C ILE A 82 8.06 2.20 -6.02
N GLU A 83 8.61 1.03 -6.38
CA GLU A 83 8.18 0.29 -7.58
C GLU A 83 6.80 -0.36 -7.38
N ALA A 84 6.55 -0.94 -6.20
CA ALA A 84 5.22 -1.41 -5.81
C ALA A 84 4.18 -0.28 -5.86
N LEU A 85 4.56 0.91 -5.39
CA LEU A 85 3.69 2.08 -5.42
C LEU A 85 3.38 2.55 -6.85
N LYS A 86 4.39 2.58 -7.74
CA LYS A 86 4.20 2.88 -9.17
C LYS A 86 3.30 1.86 -9.85
N ALA A 87 3.50 0.57 -9.58
CA ALA A 87 2.70 -0.51 -10.14
C ALA A 87 1.25 -0.44 -9.65
N PHE A 88 1.04 -0.18 -8.35
CA PHE A 88 -0.30 0.02 -7.78
C PHE A 88 -1.01 1.23 -8.42
N GLU A 89 -0.33 2.37 -8.51
CA GLU A 89 -0.93 3.57 -9.08
C GLU A 89 -1.29 3.38 -10.55
N TYR A 90 -0.41 2.79 -11.36
CA TYR A 90 -0.70 2.54 -12.77
C TYR A 90 -1.78 1.46 -12.97
N GLY A 91 -1.69 0.38 -12.19
CA GLY A 91 -2.53 -0.81 -12.32
C GLY A 91 -3.97 -0.61 -11.88
N TYR A 92 -4.17 0.18 -10.81
CA TYR A 92 -5.47 0.34 -10.16
C TYR A 92 -5.95 1.80 -10.20
N LEU A 93 -5.17 2.75 -9.67
CA LEU A 93 -5.62 4.14 -9.58
C LEU A 93 -5.80 4.79 -10.96
N PHE A 94 -4.77 4.83 -11.80
CA PHE A 94 -4.80 5.49 -13.10
C PHE A 94 -5.96 4.98 -13.98
N LYS A 95 -6.18 3.66 -14.01
CA LYS A 95 -7.28 3.05 -14.75
C LYS A 95 -8.65 3.43 -14.22
N MET A 96 -8.80 3.60 -12.90
CA MET A 96 -10.09 3.92 -12.27
C MET A 96 -10.45 5.40 -12.35
N ILE A 97 -9.52 6.30 -12.03
CA ILE A 97 -9.79 7.75 -11.96
C ILE A 97 -9.49 8.47 -13.28
N GLY A 98 -8.85 7.82 -14.26
CA GLY A 98 -8.48 8.42 -15.56
C GLY A 98 -7.39 9.50 -15.49
N GLN A 99 -7.02 9.90 -14.27
CA GLN A 99 -6.00 10.90 -13.96
C GLN A 99 -5.18 10.43 -12.77
N GLY A 100 -3.90 10.18 -13.01
CA GLY A 100 -2.98 9.59 -12.04
C GLY A 100 -2.33 10.58 -11.08
N TYR A 101 -1.70 10.04 -10.05
CA TYR A 101 -0.77 10.78 -9.19
C TYR A 101 0.61 10.74 -9.84
N ARG A 102 0.93 11.81 -10.57
CA ARG A 102 2.09 11.89 -11.45
C ARG A 102 3.40 12.01 -10.68
N GLN A 103 3.37 12.69 -9.55
CA GLN A 103 4.53 12.89 -8.70
C GLN A 103 4.45 11.91 -7.53
N LYS A 104 5.53 11.15 -7.31
CA LYS A 104 5.62 10.12 -6.26
C LYS A 104 6.99 10.22 -5.59
N TYR A 105 7.02 10.32 -4.28
CA TYR A 105 8.25 10.39 -3.50
C TYR A 105 8.15 9.45 -2.30
N THR A 106 9.26 8.82 -1.94
CA THR A 106 9.35 7.94 -0.77
C THR A 106 10.50 8.41 0.13
N THR A 107 10.41 8.11 1.42
CA THR A 107 11.52 8.29 2.36
C THR A 107 11.46 7.21 3.42
N ALA A 108 12.61 6.95 4.04
CA ALA A 108 12.74 5.98 5.10
C ALA A 108 11.73 6.26 6.23
N GLY A 109 10.97 5.23 6.59
CA GLY A 109 10.15 5.21 7.80
C GLY A 109 11.01 4.97 9.05
N ASN A 110 10.40 5.06 10.23
CA ASN A 110 11.06 4.72 11.50
C ASN A 110 11.15 3.19 11.74
N ASP A 111 10.49 2.39 10.92
CA ASP A 111 10.50 0.94 11.01
C ASP A 111 11.70 0.37 10.23
N SER A 112 12.57 -0.35 10.95
CA SER A 112 13.79 -0.95 10.40
C SER A 112 13.55 -2.09 9.41
N ARG A 113 12.30 -2.55 9.25
CA ARG A 113 11.91 -3.60 8.29
C ARG A 113 11.86 -3.10 6.84
N GLY A 114 12.15 -1.82 6.58
CA GLY A 114 12.07 -1.20 5.26
C GLY A 114 10.64 -0.80 4.88
N ILE A 115 9.86 -0.44 5.89
CA ILE A 115 8.47 -0.03 5.75
C ILE A 115 8.47 1.51 5.70
N ASP A 116 8.53 2.03 4.48
CA ASP A 116 8.75 3.45 4.21
C ASP A 116 7.44 4.24 4.23
N VAL A 117 7.58 5.57 4.18
CA VAL A 117 6.44 6.47 3.95
C VAL A 117 6.57 7.10 2.57
N ALA A 118 5.43 7.40 1.95
CA ALA A 118 5.40 8.05 0.64
C ALA A 118 4.45 9.22 0.58
N VAL A 119 4.65 10.07 -0.41
CA VAL A 119 3.66 11.04 -0.86
C VAL A 119 3.41 10.87 -2.35
N MET A 120 2.14 10.86 -2.72
CA MET A 120 1.68 10.89 -4.10
C MET A 120 0.88 12.15 -4.33
N MET A 121 1.14 12.87 -5.41
CA MET A 121 0.43 14.11 -5.73
C MET A 121 0.11 14.26 -7.21
N ARG A 122 -1.00 14.94 -7.48
CA ARG A 122 -1.37 15.41 -8.82
C ARG A 122 -0.48 16.60 -9.18
N ASN A 123 -0.42 16.94 -10.48
CA ASN A 123 0.28 18.15 -10.91
C ASN A 123 -0.49 19.42 -10.53
N GLU A 124 -1.82 19.31 -10.44
CA GLU A 124 -2.71 20.40 -10.14
C GLU A 124 -3.81 19.92 -9.19
N THR A 125 -4.35 20.84 -8.39
CA THR A 125 -5.55 20.60 -7.59
C THR A 125 -6.76 20.38 -8.51
N MET A 126 -7.86 19.89 -7.94
CA MET A 126 -9.15 19.81 -8.65
C MET A 126 -9.64 21.18 -9.19
N GLN A 127 -9.12 22.30 -8.67
CA GLN A 127 -9.44 23.66 -9.12
C GLN A 127 -8.38 24.24 -10.09
N GLY A 128 -7.45 23.42 -10.59
CA GLY A 128 -6.48 23.79 -11.62
C GLY A 128 -5.29 24.61 -11.12
N GLN A 129 -4.96 24.51 -9.82
CA GLN A 129 -3.80 25.21 -9.28
C GLN A 129 -2.60 24.27 -9.17
N PRO A 130 -1.41 24.69 -9.58
CA PRO A 130 -0.24 23.82 -9.60
C PRO A 130 0.15 23.37 -8.20
N ILE A 131 0.58 22.13 -8.09
CA ILE A 131 1.14 21.52 -6.89
C ILE A 131 2.63 21.31 -7.14
N GLU A 132 3.46 21.87 -6.27
CA GLU A 132 4.91 21.76 -6.33
C GLU A 132 5.43 20.98 -5.12
N PHE A 133 6.18 19.92 -5.40
CA PHE A 133 6.95 19.25 -4.37
C PHE A 133 8.21 20.06 -4.05
N VAL A 134 8.24 20.68 -2.88
CA VAL A 134 9.38 21.50 -2.45
C VAL A 134 10.41 20.66 -1.67
N ARG A 135 9.98 19.91 -0.65
CA ARG A 135 10.87 19.08 0.18
C ARG A 135 10.09 17.99 0.92
N MET A 136 10.81 16.91 1.26
CA MET A 136 10.39 15.91 2.23
C MET A 136 11.51 15.70 3.25
N THR A 137 11.15 15.61 4.52
CA THR A 137 12.12 15.42 5.62
C THR A 137 11.66 14.25 6.47
N SER A 138 12.51 13.24 6.60
CA SER A 138 12.28 12.11 7.49
C SER A 138 12.91 12.36 8.85
N HIS A 139 12.16 12.02 9.90
CA HIS A 139 12.64 11.97 11.27
C HIS A 139 12.78 10.52 11.77
N ALA A 140 12.90 9.55 10.86
CA ALA A 140 13.00 8.11 11.17
C ALA A 140 13.97 7.76 12.30
N TYR A 141 15.08 8.49 12.40
CA TYR A 141 16.16 8.25 13.38
C TYR A 141 16.05 9.10 14.65
N VAL A 142 15.03 9.95 14.76
CA VAL A 142 14.90 10.85 15.92
C VAL A 142 14.17 10.12 17.04
N THR A 143 14.77 10.14 18.23
CA THR A 143 14.20 9.54 19.44
C THR A 143 13.28 10.53 20.15
N PHE A 144 12.38 10.03 21.01
CA PHE A 144 11.54 10.88 21.85
C PHE A 144 12.37 11.81 22.76
N GLU A 145 13.52 11.35 23.25
CA GLU A 145 14.49 12.16 24.00
C GLU A 145 14.98 13.36 23.18
N ARG A 146 15.38 13.14 21.92
CA ARG A 146 15.83 14.22 21.03
C ARG A 146 14.72 15.21 20.66
N PHE A 147 13.46 14.79 20.74
CA PHE A 147 12.31 15.69 20.60
C PHE A 147 11.88 16.36 21.91
N GLY A 148 12.51 16.01 23.05
CA GLY A 148 12.12 16.53 24.36
C GLY A 148 10.69 16.15 24.77
N LEU A 149 10.17 15.00 24.30
CA LEU A 149 8.78 14.57 24.54
C LEU A 149 8.61 13.80 25.86
N PHE A 150 9.71 13.42 26.50
CA PHE A 150 9.69 12.87 27.86
C PHE A 150 10.44 13.81 28.80
N THR A 151 9.65 14.63 29.49
CA THR A 151 10.02 15.35 30.72
C THR A 151 9.42 14.67 31.92
#